data_AF-A0A2W4UD40-F1
#
_entry.id   AF-A0A2W4UD40-F1
#
_cell.length_a   1.000
_cell.length_b   1.000
_cell.length_c   1.000
_cell.angle_alpha   90.00
_cell.angle_beta   90.00
_cell.angle_gamma   90.00
#
_symmetry.space_group_name_H-M   'P 1'
#
loop_
_entity.id
_entity.type
_entity.pdbx_description
1 polymer ?
#
loop_
_entity_poly.entity_id
_entity_poly.type
_entity_poly.pdbx_seq_one_letter_code
_entity_poly.pdbx_strand_id
1 'polypeptide(L)'
;MIDVATAVRNTSEYFKEIEKSLNGSPPENLRLEEVEKSEDASHWLITLGHDVRSALPPAPSVLSSAFTPDAKWQYVRQYKLFRINAITGEIDSMKIRKV
;
A
#
# COMPACT_ATOMS: atom_id res chain seq x y z
N MET A 1 20.31 -12.03 11.00
CA MET A 1 18.91 -12.20 10.58
C MET A 1 18.09 -11.25 11.42
N ILE A 2 17.35 -10.36 10.77
CA ILE A 2 16.48 -9.40 11.45
C ILE A 2 15.19 -10.09 11.90
N ASP A 3 14.65 -9.64 13.03
CA ASP A 3 13.33 -10.09 13.48
C ASP A 3 12.21 -9.47 12.65
N VAL A 4 11.00 -10.01 12.82
CA VAL A 4 9.81 -9.54 12.11
C VAL A 4 9.48 -8.07 12.42
N ALA A 5 9.69 -7.63 13.66
CA ALA A 5 9.38 -6.27 14.07
C ALA A 5 10.27 -5.25 13.34
N THR A 6 11.56 -5.56 13.21
CA THR A 6 12.54 -4.79 12.46
C THR A 6 12.20 -4.78 10.96
N ALA A 7 11.83 -5.93 10.40
CA ALA A 7 11.43 -6.03 8.99
C ALA A 7 10.20 -5.16 8.69
N VAL A 8 9.16 -5.23 9.53
CA VAL A 8 7.94 -4.42 9.41
C VAL A 8 8.26 -2.93 9.57
N ARG A 9 9.08 -2.55 10.55
CA ARG A 9 9.48 -1.17 10.78
C ARG A 9 10.22 -0.59 9.56
N ASN A 10 11.26 -1.27 9.10
CA ASN A 10 12.05 -0.86 7.94
C ASN A 10 11.17 -0.71 6.69
N THR A 11 10.27 -1.68 6.46
CA THR A 11 9.35 -1.65 5.31
C THR A 11 8.38 -0.47 5.39
N SER A 12 7.82 -0.21 6.58
CA SER A 12 6.88 0.88 6.81
C SER A 12 7.55 2.25 6.65
N GLU A 13 8.77 2.41 7.15
CA GLU A 13 9.59 3.63 6.99
C GLU A 13 9.94 3.86 5.52
N TYR A 14 10.45 2.83 4.84
CA TYR A 14 10.78 2.89 3.42
C TYR A 14 9.59 3.30 2.55
N PHE A 15 8.42 2.70 2.76
CA PHE A 15 7.24 3.02 1.98
C PHE A 15 6.75 4.45 2.23
N LYS A 16 6.79 4.93 3.49
CA LYS A 16 6.46 6.32 3.82
C LYS A 16 7.37 7.31 3.11
N GLU A 17 8.67 7.06 3.08
CA GLU A 17 9.64 7.94 2.43
C GLU A 17 9.44 7.99 0.91
N ILE A 18 9.18 6.85 0.26
CA ILE A 18 8.90 6.81 -1.19
C ILE A 18 7.63 7.59 -1.52
N GLU A 19 6.53 7.31 -0.83
CA GLU A 19 5.25 7.98 -1.09
C GLU A 19 5.34 9.48 -0.80
N LYS A 20 6.00 9.87 0.29
CA LYS A 20 6.26 11.29 0.58
C LYS A 20 7.09 11.96 -0.53
N SER A 21 8.07 11.27 -1.07
CA SER A 21 8.93 11.80 -2.15
C SER A 21 8.19 11.92 -3.49
N LEU A 22 7.27 10.99 -3.79
CA LEU A 22 6.54 10.96 -5.07
C LEU A 22 5.26 11.79 -5.05
N ASN A 23 4.52 11.74 -3.94
CA ASN A 23 3.18 12.31 -3.80
C ASN A 23 3.12 13.50 -2.84
N GLY A 24 4.25 13.92 -2.27
CA GLY A 24 4.35 15.03 -1.32
C GLY A 24 3.76 14.74 0.07
N SER A 25 3.24 13.54 0.29
CA SER A 25 2.60 13.13 1.55
C SER A 25 2.80 11.63 1.82
N PRO A 26 2.88 11.22 3.10
CA PRO A 26 2.95 9.79 3.44
C PRO A 26 1.61 9.09 3.14
N PRO A 27 1.60 7.75 3.03
CA PRO A 27 0.38 6.99 2.76
C PRO A 27 -0.65 7.16 3.89
N GLU A 28 -1.92 7.38 3.53
CA GLU A 28 -3.02 7.48 4.47
C GLU A 28 -3.44 6.10 5.01
N ASN A 29 -3.77 6.02 6.30
CA ASN A 29 -4.23 4.81 6.98
C ASN A 29 -3.34 3.56 6.76
N LEU A 30 -2.01 3.76 6.70
CA LEU A 30 -1.06 2.67 6.55
C LEU A 30 -1.22 1.62 7.65
N ARG A 31 -1.41 0.35 7.27
CA ARG A 31 -1.50 -0.76 8.22
C ARG A 31 -0.86 -2.03 7.66
N LEU A 32 -0.31 -2.83 8.57
CA LEU A 32 0.18 -4.17 8.28
C LEU A 32 -0.99 -5.11 8.03
N GLU A 33 -0.98 -5.83 6.92
CA GLU A 33 -2.04 -6.79 6.56
C GLU A 33 -1.56 -8.24 6.68
N GLU A 34 -0.31 -8.50 6.30
CA GLU A 34 0.23 -9.85 6.27
C GLU A 34 1.75 -9.81 6.49
N VAL A 35 2.25 -10.80 7.23
CA VAL A 35 3.67 -11.13 7.31
C VAL A 35 3.81 -12.62 7.13
N GLU A 36 4.66 -13.02 6.21
CA GLU A 36 5.06 -14.39 5.99
C GLU A 36 6.60 -14.47 5.95
N LYS A 37 7.15 -15.55 6.51
CA LYS A 37 8.55 -15.90 6.28
C LYS A 37 8.59 -16.87 5.11
N SER A 38 9.46 -16.64 4.13
CA SER A 38 9.60 -17.56 3.00
C SER A 38 9.96 -18.98 3.49
N GLU A 39 9.60 -20.00 2.70
CA GLU A 39 9.83 -21.41 3.06
C GLU A 39 11.29 -21.72 3.38
N ASP A 40 12.22 -21.10 2.67
CA ASP A 40 13.67 -21.21 2.86
C ASP A 40 14.21 -20.27 3.96
N ALA A 41 13.33 -19.55 4.67
CA ALA A 41 13.63 -18.60 5.72
C ALA A 41 14.54 -17.42 5.31
N SER A 42 14.78 -17.23 4.00
CA SER A 42 15.72 -16.23 3.49
C SER A 42 15.08 -14.85 3.33
N HIS A 43 13.76 -14.74 3.29
CA HIS A 43 13.03 -13.49 3.13
C HIS A 43 11.85 -13.35 4.10
N TRP A 44 11.54 -12.10 4.42
CA TRP A 44 10.23 -11.69 4.90
C TRP A 44 9.39 -11.20 3.72
N LEU A 45 8.16 -11.67 3.64
CA LEU A 45 7.13 -11.21 2.71
C LEU A 45 6.13 -10.40 3.53
N ILE A 46 6.01 -9.11 3.23
CA ILE A 46 5.17 -8.19 4.02
C ILE A 46 4.17 -7.53 3.09
N THR A 47 2.88 -7.57 3.46
CA THR A 47 1.84 -6.80 2.78
C THR A 47 1.43 -5.61 3.63
N LEU A 48 1.57 -4.40 3.08
CA LEU A 48 1.04 -3.17 3.67
C LEU A 48 -0.18 -2.70 2.89
N GLY A 49 -1.23 -2.33 3.62
CA GLY A 49 -2.42 -1.70 3.09
C GLY A 49 -2.41 -0.19 3.35
N HIS A 50 -2.87 0.60 2.39
CA HIS A 50 -3.07 2.05 2.55
C HIS A 50 -4.28 2.52 1.76
N ASP A 51 -4.84 3.66 2.16
CA ASP A 51 -6.01 4.23 1.49
C ASP A 51 -5.56 5.19 0.39
N VAL A 52 -6.25 5.13 -0.74
CA VAL A 52 -6.02 6.03 -1.88
C VAL A 52 -7.34 6.65 -2.28
N ARG A 53 -7.34 7.96 -2.50
CA ARG A 53 -8.50 8.66 -3.05
C ARG A 53 -8.69 8.25 -4.51
N SER A 54 -9.87 7.76 -4.81
CA SER A 54 -10.31 7.43 -6.17
C SER A 54 -11.59 8.19 -6.47
N ALA A 55 -11.73 8.69 -7.70
CA ALA A 55 -12.98 9.26 -8.15
C ALA A 55 -14.05 8.15 -8.24
N LEU A 56 -15.26 8.38 -7.75
CA LEU A 56 -16.36 7.46 -8.05
C LEU A 56 -16.58 7.45 -9.57
N PRO A 57 -16.77 6.26 -10.19
CA PRO A 57 -17.26 6.22 -11.55
C PRO A 57 -18.63 6.92 -11.62
N PRO A 58 -18.90 7.68 -12.69
CA PRO A 58 -20.20 8.34 -12.84
C PRO A 58 -21.30 7.28 -12.80
N ALA A 59 -22.31 7.49 -11.94
CA ALA A 59 -23.44 6.58 -11.85
C ALA A 59 -24.15 6.50 -13.22
N PRO A 60 -24.52 5.30 -13.71
CA PRO A 60 -25.32 5.19 -14.91
C PRO A 60 -26.75 5.63 -14.60
N SER A 61 -27.02 6.93 -14.69
CA SER A 61 -28.37 7.48 -14.60
C SER A 61 -28.82 7.94 -15.99
N VAL A 62 -29.90 7.32 -16.47
CA VAL A 62 -30.50 7.56 -17.78
C VAL A 62 -31.26 8.91 -17.82
N LEU A 63 -31.27 9.69 -16.72
CA LEU A 63 -32.10 10.92 -16.58
C LEU A 63 -31.49 12.02 -15.70
N SER A 64 -30.20 12.37 -15.84
CA SER A 64 -29.64 13.50 -15.08
C SER A 64 -28.78 14.43 -15.93
N SER A 65 -29.42 15.15 -16.85
CA SER A 65 -28.89 16.37 -17.48
C SER A 65 -29.40 17.60 -16.72
N ALA A 66 -29.07 17.71 -15.43
CA ALA A 66 -29.21 18.95 -14.66
C ALA A 66 -28.43 18.81 -13.34
N PHE A 67 -27.28 19.49 -13.26
CA PHE A 67 -26.53 19.77 -12.02
C PHE A 67 -26.06 18.57 -11.16
N THR A 68 -24.80 18.18 -11.32
CA THR A 68 -24.01 17.61 -10.22
C THR A 68 -22.56 18.12 -10.26
N PRO A 69 -22.25 19.27 -9.64
CA PRO A 69 -20.88 19.70 -9.44
C PRO A 69 -20.39 19.15 -8.11
N ASP A 70 -20.19 17.84 -8.00
CA ASP A 70 -19.39 17.26 -6.93
C ASP A 70 -18.89 15.89 -7.39
N ALA A 71 -17.63 15.83 -7.81
CA ALA A 71 -16.94 14.57 -7.95
C ALA A 71 -16.91 13.91 -6.57
N LYS A 72 -17.79 12.94 -6.33
CA LYS A 72 -17.76 12.16 -5.10
C LYS A 72 -16.45 11.37 -5.10
N TRP A 73 -15.65 11.56 -4.06
CA TRP A 73 -14.42 10.81 -3.84
C TRP A 73 -14.72 9.61 -2.94
N GLN A 74 -14.08 8.47 -3.22
CA GLN A 74 -14.06 7.31 -2.33
C GLN A 74 -12.62 6.97 -1.97
N TYR A 75 -12.43 6.44 -0.77
CA TYR A 75 -11.17 5.85 -0.38
C TYR A 75 -11.19 4.37 -0.75
N VAL A 76 -10.22 3.95 -1.54
CA VAL A 76 -10.02 2.55 -1.94
C VAL A 76 -8.78 2.04 -1.24
N ARG A 77 -8.90 0.88 -0.59
CA ARG A 77 -7.77 0.19 0.01
C ARG A 77 -6.89 -0.40 -1.09
N GLN A 78 -5.63 0.01 -1.13
CA GLN A 78 -4.61 -0.58 -2.00
C GLN A 78 -3.59 -1.34 -1.16
N TYR A 79 -2.96 -2.34 -1.79
CA TYR A 79 -2.02 -3.24 -1.11
C TYR A 79 -0.68 -3.26 -1.84
N LYS A 80 0.40 -3.18 -1.06
CA LYS A 80 1.79 -3.26 -1.50
C LYS A 80 2.45 -4.47 -0.88
N LEU A 81 3.04 -5.33 -1.70
CA LEU A 81 3.83 -6.46 -1.26
C LEU A 81 5.29 -6.09 -1.30
N PHE A 82 6.00 -6.42 -0.23
CA PHE A 82 7.43 -6.21 -0.08
C PHE A 82 8.09 -7.56 0.13
N ARG A 83 9.24 -7.74 -0.53
CA ARG A 83 10.16 -8.84 -0.26
C ARG A 83 11.41 -8.25 0.37
N ILE A 84 11.73 -8.69 1.58
CA ILE A 84 12.82 -8.17 2.39
C ILE A 84 13.80 -9.31 2.65
N ASN A 85 15.08 -9.11 2.42
CA ASN A 85 16.11 -10.05 2.79
C ASN A 85 16.13 -10.22 4.31
N ALA A 86 15.91 -11.43 4.81
CA ALA A 86 15.80 -11.69 6.25
C ALA A 86 17.15 -11.54 6.97
N ILE A 87 18.27 -11.63 6.26
CA ILE A 87 19.62 -11.51 6.84
C ILE A 87 20.01 -10.05 6.98
N THR A 88 19.91 -9.27 5.90
CA THR A 88 20.39 -7.89 5.82
C THR A 88 19.32 -6.85 6.18
N GLY A 89 18.04 -7.18 5.99
CA GLY A 89 16.94 -6.24 6.12
C GLY A 89 16.73 -5.33 4.91
N GLU A 90 17.45 -5.58 3.81
CA GLU A 90 17.30 -4.86 2.54
C GLU A 90 15.98 -5.23 1.86
N ILE A 91 15.36 -4.25 1.21
CA ILE A 91 14.12 -4.43 0.47
C ILE A 91 14.48 -4.77 -0.97
N ASP A 92 14.30 -6.02 -1.35
CA ASP A 92 14.66 -6.52 -2.68
C ASP A 92 13.61 -6.14 -3.74
N SER A 93 12.34 -6.07 -3.35
CA SER A 93 11.27 -5.70 -4.29
C SER A 93 10.04 -5.14 -3.59
N MET A 94 9.31 -4.29 -4.33
CA MET A 94 8.00 -3.76 -3.98
C MET A 94 7.04 -3.94 -5.18
N LYS A 95 5.86 -4.53 -4.95
CA LYS A 95 4.85 -4.80 -5.98
C LYS A 95 3.46 -4.37 -5.53
N ILE A 96 2.57 -4.09 -6.48
CA ILE A 96 1.15 -3.82 -6.19
C ILE A 96 0.38 -5.15 -6.21
N ARG A 97 -0.46 -5.41 -5.20
CA ARG A 97 -1.47 -6.50 -5.25
C ARG A 97 -2.70 -5.98 -5.96
N LYS A 98 -3.12 -6.66 -7.03
CA LYS A 98 -4.50 -6.55 -7.51
C LYS A 98 -5.32 -7.61 -6.77
N VAL A 99 -6.39 -7.16 -6.12
CA VAL A 99 -7.42 -7.99 -5.49
C VAL A 99 -8.74 -7.76 -6.20
#